data_AF-A0A449IK52-F1
#
_entry.id   AF-A0A449IK52-F1
#
_cell.length_a   1.000
_cell.length_b   1.000
_cell.length_c   1.000
_cell.angle_alpha   90.00
_cell.angle_beta   90.00
_cell.angle_gamma   90.00
#
_symmetry.space_group_name_H-M   'P 1'
#
loop_
_entity.id
_entity.type
_entity.pdbx_description
1 polymer ?
#
loop_
_entity_poly.entity_id
_entity_poly.type
_entity_poly.pdbx_seq_one_letter_code
_entity_poly.pdbx_strand_id
1 'polypeptide(L)'
;MKEDVSVESVGSESDIQALIKKLEFLERELADHKDQKKTERRQYFLFVWLMIVTVFLFVVVAWANPTIGDLEPDTISTLNKATNVVIVLFVPFVFGVLGAAARVLIAGISTGQQLGLIVSSGFMAVFSWIGIKSGVLIAVIAPHLEKQAITSDQILQAPGNFYTLALVAIFVGMFSSNLYIFINQKVEQLTVRRNSEGAGGSR
;
A
#
# COMPACT_ATOMS: atom_id res chain seq x y z
N MET A 1 61.62 56.37 -0.77
CA MET A 1 61.21 55.35 0.22
C MET A 1 59.80 54.94 -0.16
N LYS A 2 59.66 53.82 -0.87
CA LYS A 2 58.37 53.21 -1.24
C LYS A 2 58.12 52.12 -0.21
N GLU A 3 57.04 52.21 0.53
CA GLU A 3 56.45 51.08 1.23
C GLU A 3 55.14 50.74 0.51
N ASP A 4 55.17 49.62 -0.19
CA ASP A 4 54.00 48.97 -0.76
C ASP A 4 53.19 48.37 0.39
N VAL A 5 52.03 48.96 0.68
CA VAL A 5 51.00 48.34 1.51
C VAL A 5 50.14 47.49 0.58
N SER A 6 50.50 46.23 0.40
CA SER A 6 49.67 45.23 -0.27
C SER A 6 48.49 44.88 0.63
N VAL A 7 47.39 45.60 0.42
CA VAL A 7 46.10 45.38 1.06
C VAL A 7 45.59 43.98 0.74
N GLU A 8 45.35 43.24 1.81
CA GLU A 8 44.58 42.01 1.99
C GLU A 8 43.17 42.13 1.38
N SER A 9 43.08 42.18 0.05
CA SER A 9 41.82 42.38 -0.71
C SER A 9 41.39 41.15 -1.51
N VAL A 10 42.21 40.10 -1.55
CA VAL A 10 41.97 38.91 -2.38
C VAL A 10 41.00 37.92 -1.72
N GLY A 11 40.75 38.00 -0.41
CA GLY A 11 39.80 37.13 0.30
C GLY A 11 38.34 37.61 0.28
N SER A 12 38.10 38.92 0.19
CA SER A 12 36.74 39.47 0.33
C SER A 12 35.89 39.29 -0.93
N GLU A 13 36.45 39.44 -2.14
CA GLU A 13 35.67 39.31 -3.37
C GLU A 13 35.33 37.85 -3.71
N SER A 14 36.24 36.91 -3.42
CA SER A 14 35.97 35.48 -3.63
C SER A 14 34.87 34.96 -2.71
N ASP A 15 34.84 35.43 -1.46
CA ASP A 15 33.83 35.06 -0.48
C ASP A 15 32.47 35.65 -0.83
N ILE A 16 32.45 36.89 -1.32
CA ILE A 16 31.22 37.53 -1.83
C ILE A 16 30.69 36.78 -3.05
N GLN A 17 31.54 36.37 -4.00
CA GLN A 17 31.10 35.56 -5.14
C GLN A 17 30.59 34.17 -4.73
N ALA A 18 31.22 33.54 -3.73
CA ALA A 18 30.76 32.26 -3.20
C ALA A 18 29.40 32.39 -2.49
N LEU A 19 29.16 33.50 -1.79
CA LEU A 19 27.89 33.84 -1.16
C LEU A 19 26.78 34.08 -2.19
N ILE A 20 27.06 34.85 -3.24
CA ILE A 20 26.09 35.10 -4.33
C ILE A 20 25.71 33.79 -5.00
N LYS A 21 26.69 32.93 -5.30
CA LYS A 21 26.45 31.63 -5.92
C LYS A 21 25.64 30.69 -5.03
N LYS A 22 25.85 30.73 -3.71
CA LYS A 22 25.02 29.99 -2.73
C LYS A 22 23.60 30.53 -2.63
N LEU A 23 23.42 31.84 -2.71
CA LEU A 23 22.11 32.51 -2.70
C LEU A 23 21.29 32.14 -3.93
N GLU A 24 21.91 32.18 -5.12
CA GLU A 24 21.28 31.73 -6.37
C GLU A 24 20.93 30.24 -6.34
N PHE A 25 21.78 29.41 -5.74
CA PHE A 25 21.52 27.98 -5.57
C PHE A 25 20.31 27.73 -4.65
N LEU A 26 20.26 28.42 -3.51
CA LEU A 26 19.14 28.33 -2.56
C LEU A 26 17.83 28.85 -3.17
N GLU A 27 17.87 29.92 -3.96
CA GLU A 27 16.69 30.43 -4.66
C GLU A 27 16.14 29.41 -5.68
N ARG A 28 17.04 28.75 -6.44
CA ARG A 28 16.65 27.68 -7.37
C ARG A 28 16.05 26.47 -6.64
N GLU A 29 16.64 26.06 -5.52
CA GLU A 29 16.15 24.94 -4.71
C GLU A 29 14.78 25.26 -4.09
N LEU A 30 14.58 26.50 -3.62
CA LEU A 30 13.28 26.98 -3.13
C LEU A 30 12.22 27.04 -4.23
N ALA A 31 12.59 27.45 -5.45
CA ALA A 31 11.69 27.49 -6.60
C ALA A 31 11.24 26.07 -7.01
N ASP A 32 12.18 25.12 -7.10
CA ASP A 32 11.90 23.73 -7.48
C ASP A 32 11.02 23.03 -6.43
N HIS A 33 11.29 23.24 -5.13
CA HIS A 33 10.42 22.76 -4.06
C HIS A 33 9.02 23.38 -4.08
N LYS A 34 8.88 24.63 -4.51
CA LYS A 34 7.58 25.31 -4.61
C LYS A 34 6.76 24.76 -5.78
N ASP A 35 7.42 24.44 -6.89
CA ASP A 35 6.78 23.86 -8.08
C ASP A 35 6.41 22.38 -7.88
N GLN A 36 7.24 21.59 -7.19
CA GLN A 36 6.89 20.23 -6.78
C GLN A 36 5.65 20.23 -5.87
N LYS A 37 5.63 21.05 -4.82
CA LYS A 37 4.48 21.15 -3.90
C LYS A 37 3.21 21.64 -4.59
N LYS A 38 3.32 22.48 -5.63
CA LYS A 38 2.18 22.98 -6.40
C LYS A 38 1.59 21.90 -7.31
N THR A 39 2.43 21.04 -7.86
CA THR A 39 2.02 19.92 -8.73
C THR A 39 1.33 18.81 -7.94
N GLU A 40 1.88 18.43 -6.79
CA GLU A 40 1.27 17.44 -5.89
C GLU A 40 -0.07 17.93 -5.32
N ARG A 41 -0.13 19.18 -4.85
CA ARG A 41 -1.41 19.77 -4.39
C ARG A 41 -2.47 19.74 -5.47
N ARG A 42 -2.11 20.03 -6.73
CA ARG A 42 -3.05 20.00 -7.85
C ARG A 42 -3.59 18.60 -8.12
N GLN A 43 -2.77 17.56 -7.99
CA GLN A 43 -3.23 16.17 -8.13
C GLN A 43 -4.20 15.77 -7.02
N TYR A 44 -3.91 16.13 -5.76
CA TYR A 44 -4.85 15.91 -4.64
C TYR A 44 -6.16 16.70 -4.83
N PHE A 45 -6.09 17.96 -5.26
CA PHE A 45 -7.27 18.77 -5.55
C PHE A 45 -8.12 18.17 -6.68
N LEU A 46 -7.51 17.67 -7.76
CA LEU A 46 -8.23 17.01 -8.85
C LEU A 46 -8.89 15.71 -8.39
N PHE A 47 -8.22 14.90 -7.56
CA PHE A 47 -8.78 13.67 -7.01
C PHE A 47 -9.98 13.95 -6.09
N VAL A 48 -9.85 14.93 -5.19
CA VAL A 48 -10.94 15.35 -4.30
C VAL A 48 -12.10 15.92 -5.11
N TRP A 49 -11.83 16.74 -6.13
CA TRP A 49 -12.86 17.29 -7.00
C TRP A 49 -13.59 16.20 -7.79
N LEU A 50 -12.87 15.20 -8.33
CA LEU A 50 -13.45 14.04 -9.00
C LEU A 50 -14.38 13.25 -8.07
N MET A 51 -13.97 13.02 -6.82
CA MET A 51 -14.79 12.38 -5.78
C MET A 51 -16.08 13.17 -5.51
N ILE A 52 -15.97 14.49 -5.34
CA ILE A 52 -17.11 15.38 -5.10
C ILE A 52 -18.09 15.33 -6.29
N VAL A 53 -17.58 15.44 -7.53
CA VAL A 53 -18.42 15.37 -8.73
C VAL A 53 -19.12 14.02 -8.83
N THR A 54 -18.43 12.92 -8.53
CA THR A 54 -19.01 11.57 -8.57
C THR A 54 -20.15 11.42 -7.55
N VAL A 55 -19.95 11.88 -6.31
CA VAL A 55 -20.98 11.85 -5.27
C VAL A 55 -22.16 12.76 -5.66
N PHE A 56 -21.89 13.96 -6.18
CA PHE A 56 -22.91 14.88 -6.63
C PHE A 56 -23.77 14.30 -7.77
N LEU A 57 -23.12 13.67 -8.76
CA LEU A 57 -23.81 13.01 -9.87
C LEU A 57 -24.69 11.87 -9.36
N PHE A 58 -24.21 11.10 -8.38
CA PHE A 58 -25.00 10.06 -7.72
C PHE A 58 -26.24 10.60 -7.01
N VAL A 59 -26.10 11.73 -6.29
CA VAL A 59 -27.22 12.42 -5.62
C VAL A 59 -28.23 12.95 -6.63
N VAL A 60 -27.79 13.57 -7.72
CA VAL A 60 -28.68 14.09 -8.78
C VAL A 60 -29.46 12.95 -9.45
N VAL A 61 -28.80 11.82 -9.74
CA VAL A 61 -29.46 10.63 -10.30
C VAL A 61 -30.49 10.06 -9.33
N ALA A 62 -30.18 10.01 -8.03
CA ALA A 62 -31.09 9.54 -7.00
C ALA A 62 -32.30 10.47 -6.82
N TRP A 63 -32.13 11.80 -6.96
CA TRP A 63 -33.23 12.77 -6.89
C TRP A 63 -34.10 12.78 -8.14
N ALA A 64 -33.51 12.62 -9.33
CA ALA A 64 -34.23 12.62 -10.59
C ALA A 64 -35.07 11.36 -10.82
N ASN A 65 -34.76 10.26 -10.11
CA ASN A 65 -35.46 8.98 -10.23
C ASN A 65 -35.97 8.52 -8.85
N PRO A 66 -37.14 8.99 -8.41
CA PRO A 66 -37.70 8.64 -7.11
C PRO A 66 -38.03 7.13 -6.96
N THR A 67 -38.14 6.39 -8.07
CA THR A 67 -38.23 4.91 -8.10
C THR A 67 -36.94 4.19 -7.68
N ILE A 68 -35.80 4.89 -7.57
CA ILE A 68 -34.57 4.35 -6.96
C ILE A 68 -34.68 4.36 -5.41
N GLY A 69 -35.56 5.21 -4.87
CA GLY A 69 -35.80 5.34 -3.42
C GLY A 69 -36.72 4.27 -2.84
N ASP A 70 -37.57 3.65 -3.67
CA ASP A 70 -38.30 2.43 -3.32
C ASP A 70 -37.36 1.25 -3.49
N LEU A 71 -36.49 1.03 -2.49
CA LEU A 71 -35.64 -0.15 -2.46
C LEU A 71 -36.53 -1.39 -2.48
N GLU A 72 -36.50 -2.10 -3.61
CA GLU A 72 -37.13 -3.40 -3.74
C GLU A 72 -36.70 -4.30 -2.56
N PRO A 73 -37.59 -5.09 -1.94
CA PRO A 73 -37.25 -5.92 -0.78
C PRO A 73 -36.02 -6.82 -1.02
N ASP A 74 -35.75 -7.20 -2.27
CA ASP A 74 -34.56 -7.93 -2.67
C ASP A 74 -33.27 -7.10 -2.56
N THR A 75 -33.35 -5.80 -2.79
CA THR A 75 -32.24 -4.85 -2.59
C THR A 75 -31.92 -4.70 -1.10
N ILE A 76 -32.94 -4.61 -0.25
CA ILE A 76 -32.76 -4.56 1.22
C ILE A 76 -32.17 -5.87 1.74
N SER A 77 -32.65 -7.02 1.24
CA SER A 77 -32.11 -8.34 1.56
C SER A 77 -30.64 -8.47 1.15
N THR A 78 -30.29 -7.99 -0.05
CA THR A 78 -28.92 -7.99 -0.56
C THR A 78 -28.02 -7.07 0.27
N LEU A 79 -28.50 -5.89 0.64
CA LEU A 79 -27.77 -4.94 1.49
C LEU A 79 -27.48 -5.54 2.88
N ASN A 80 -28.46 -6.22 3.49
CA ASN A 80 -28.28 -6.92 4.76
C ASN A 80 -27.25 -8.05 4.65
N LYS A 81 -27.31 -8.84 3.58
CA LYS A 81 -26.31 -9.89 3.32
C LYS A 81 -24.92 -9.30 3.13
N ALA A 82 -24.79 -8.23 2.36
CA ALA A 82 -23.51 -7.54 2.13
C ALA A 82 -22.94 -6.99 3.44
N THR A 83 -23.77 -6.34 4.26
CA THR A 83 -23.37 -5.80 5.57
C THR A 83 -22.88 -6.91 6.50
N ASN A 84 -23.61 -8.03 6.57
CA ASN A 84 -23.20 -9.17 7.37
C ASN A 84 -21.86 -9.76 6.88
N VAL A 85 -21.66 -9.85 5.56
CA VAL A 85 -20.38 -10.27 4.98
C VAL A 85 -19.26 -9.31 5.37
N VAL A 86 -19.46 -7.99 5.27
CA VAL A 86 -18.45 -7.00 5.68
C VAL A 86 -18.07 -7.17 7.15
N ILE A 87 -19.04 -7.35 8.05
CA ILE A 87 -18.79 -7.60 9.48
C ILE A 87 -17.95 -8.86 9.68
N VAL A 88 -18.28 -9.95 8.98
CA VAL A 88 -17.54 -11.21 9.06
C VAL A 88 -16.11 -11.06 8.52
N LEU A 89 -15.91 -10.30 7.44
CA LEU A 89 -14.60 -10.05 6.82
C LEU A 89 -13.74 -9.06 7.60
N PHE A 90 -14.35 -8.25 8.46
CA PHE A 90 -13.62 -7.29 9.28
C PHE A 90 -12.66 -7.98 10.26
N VAL A 91 -13.06 -9.13 10.81
CA VAL A 91 -12.24 -9.90 11.75
C VAL A 91 -10.90 -10.33 11.10
N PRO A 92 -10.86 -11.10 9.99
CA PRO A 92 -9.60 -11.49 9.36
C PRO A 92 -8.81 -10.28 8.86
N PHE A 93 -9.47 -9.20 8.43
CA PHE A 93 -8.79 -7.96 8.05
C PHE A 93 -7.97 -7.38 9.22
N VAL A 94 -8.61 -7.17 10.38
CA VAL A 94 -7.95 -6.59 11.56
C VAL A 94 -6.79 -7.46 12.03
N PHE A 95 -6.98 -8.78 12.11
CA PHE A 95 -5.91 -9.68 12.52
C PHE A 95 -4.77 -9.77 11.49
N GLY A 96 -5.07 -9.69 10.19
CA GLY A 96 -4.05 -9.60 9.13
C GLY A 96 -3.22 -8.32 9.22
N VAL A 97 -3.88 -7.18 9.45
CA VAL A 97 -3.24 -5.87 9.66
C VAL A 97 -2.38 -5.88 10.93
N LEU A 98 -2.94 -6.33 12.06
CA LEU A 98 -2.23 -6.37 13.35
C LEU A 98 -1.00 -7.28 13.27
N GLY A 99 -1.14 -8.45 12.66
CA GLY A 99 -0.03 -9.38 12.47
C GLY A 99 1.08 -8.80 11.60
N ALA A 100 0.75 -8.13 10.51
CA ALA A 100 1.72 -7.46 9.66
C ALA A 100 2.38 -6.26 10.38
N ALA A 101 1.60 -5.44 11.09
CA ALA A 101 2.11 -4.32 11.87
C ALA A 101 3.10 -4.78 12.94
N ALA A 102 2.78 -5.83 13.70
CA ALA A 102 3.68 -6.42 14.68
C ALA A 102 5.01 -6.85 14.06
N ARG A 103 4.98 -7.47 12.86
CA ARG A 103 6.21 -7.85 12.16
C ARG A 103 7.03 -6.66 11.66
N VAL A 104 6.38 -5.64 11.12
CA VAL A 104 7.07 -4.42 10.66
C VAL A 104 7.78 -3.76 11.85
N LEU A 105 7.14 -3.72 13.03
CA LEU A 105 7.75 -3.24 14.27
C LEU A 105 8.94 -4.10 14.70
N ILE A 106 8.82 -5.42 14.66
CA ILE A 106 9.94 -6.35 14.97
C ILE A 106 11.10 -6.18 13.98
N ALA A 107 10.82 -5.93 12.71
CA ALA A 107 11.82 -5.76 11.66
C ALA A 107 12.57 -4.42 11.74
N GLY A 108 12.14 -3.48 12.61
CA GLY A 108 12.78 -2.18 12.78
C GLY A 108 12.69 -1.26 11.54
N ILE A 109 11.80 -1.56 10.60
CA ILE A 109 11.63 -0.78 9.36
C ILE A 109 10.66 0.38 9.63
N SER A 110 10.88 1.54 9.02
CA SER A 110 10.00 2.70 9.19
C SER A 110 8.55 2.34 8.81
N THR A 111 7.64 2.40 9.79
CA THR A 111 6.24 1.97 9.62
C THR A 111 5.52 2.81 8.54
N GLY A 112 5.93 4.07 8.37
CA GLY A 112 5.36 4.99 7.39
C GLY A 112 5.64 4.60 5.92
N GLN A 113 6.81 4.02 5.61
CA GLN A 113 7.12 3.59 4.24
C GLN A 113 6.42 2.28 3.85
N GLN A 114 5.91 1.51 4.83
CA GLN A 114 5.29 0.21 4.59
C GLN A 114 3.82 0.12 5.02
N LEU A 115 3.13 1.25 5.21
CA LEU A 115 1.68 1.28 5.45
C LEU A 115 0.90 0.54 4.38
N GLY A 116 1.28 0.70 3.10
CA GLY A 116 0.68 -0.05 2.00
C GLY A 116 0.82 -1.56 2.18
N LEU A 117 1.93 -2.01 2.74
CA LEU A 117 2.17 -3.43 3.02
C LEU A 117 1.24 -3.94 4.12
N ILE A 118 1.13 -3.20 5.22
CA ILE A 118 0.31 -3.57 6.37
C ILE A 118 -1.16 -3.68 5.95
N VAL A 119 -1.66 -2.71 5.18
CA VAL A 119 -3.04 -2.71 4.67
C VAL A 119 -3.24 -3.84 3.65
N SER A 120 -2.27 -4.09 2.76
CA SER A 120 -2.34 -5.18 1.79
C SER A 120 -2.40 -6.56 2.46
N SER A 121 -1.72 -6.74 3.59
CA SER A 121 -1.80 -7.96 4.41
C SER A 121 -3.21 -8.19 4.98
N GLY A 122 -3.91 -7.13 5.39
CA GLY A 122 -5.32 -7.21 5.80
C GLY A 122 -6.23 -7.68 4.66
N PHE A 123 -6.10 -7.08 3.48
CA PHE A 123 -6.86 -7.49 2.30
C PHE A 123 -6.53 -8.92 1.86
N MET A 124 -5.27 -9.34 1.98
CA MET A 124 -4.88 -10.71 1.67
C MET A 124 -5.48 -11.72 2.65
N ALA A 125 -5.64 -11.38 3.93
CA ALA A 125 -6.39 -12.21 4.88
C ALA A 125 -7.87 -12.33 4.48
N VAL A 126 -8.49 -11.22 4.06
CA VAL A 126 -9.87 -11.18 3.55
C VAL A 126 -10.05 -12.05 2.31
N PHE A 127 -9.17 -11.92 1.32
CA PHE A 127 -9.22 -12.73 0.10
C PHE A 127 -8.96 -14.21 0.37
N SER A 128 -8.05 -14.54 1.29
CA SER A 128 -7.83 -15.92 1.71
C SER A 128 -9.09 -16.50 2.33
N TRP A 129 -9.74 -15.76 3.24
CA TRP A 129 -11.00 -16.17 3.85
C TRP A 129 -12.12 -16.37 2.84
N ILE A 130 -12.28 -15.46 1.87
CA ILE A 130 -13.26 -15.59 0.78
C ILE A 130 -12.93 -16.80 -0.11
N GLY A 131 -11.67 -16.99 -0.50
CA GLY A 131 -11.24 -18.09 -1.37
C GLY A 131 -11.44 -19.47 -0.74
N ILE A 132 -11.28 -19.56 0.58
CA ILE A 132 -11.58 -20.75 1.37
C ILE A 132 -13.10 -20.98 1.46
N LYS A 133 -13.86 -19.97 1.90
CA LYS A 133 -15.30 -20.10 2.16
C LYS A 133 -16.14 -20.25 0.89
N SER A 134 -15.69 -19.69 -0.23
CA SER A 134 -16.33 -19.83 -1.54
C SER A 134 -16.18 -21.22 -2.15
N GLY A 135 -15.36 -22.09 -1.55
CA GLY A 135 -15.05 -23.39 -2.14
C GLY A 135 -14.26 -23.30 -3.44
N VAL A 136 -13.86 -22.11 -3.89
CA VAL A 136 -13.04 -21.90 -5.11
C VAL A 136 -11.71 -22.64 -4.98
N LEU A 137 -11.08 -22.59 -3.80
CA LEU A 137 -9.86 -23.35 -3.54
C LEU A 137 -10.11 -24.86 -3.66
N ILE A 138 -11.24 -25.35 -3.14
CA ILE A 138 -11.65 -26.77 -3.23
C ILE A 138 -11.97 -27.14 -4.67
N ALA A 139 -12.64 -26.30 -5.44
CA ALA A 139 -12.98 -26.55 -6.84
C ALA A 139 -11.74 -26.70 -7.74
N VAL A 140 -10.64 -25.98 -7.44
CA VAL A 140 -9.37 -26.10 -8.16
C VAL A 140 -8.62 -27.39 -7.80
N ILE A 141 -8.69 -27.85 -6.55
CA ILE A 141 -8.01 -29.07 -6.09
C ILE A 141 -8.89 -30.33 -6.15
N ALA A 142 -10.20 -30.20 -6.35
CA ALA A 142 -11.18 -31.27 -6.47
C ALA A 142 -10.75 -32.41 -7.42
N PRO A 143 -10.23 -32.15 -8.63
CA PRO A 143 -9.75 -33.22 -9.51
C PRO A 143 -8.59 -34.05 -8.92
N HIS A 144 -7.90 -33.53 -7.90
CA HIS A 144 -6.85 -34.23 -7.16
C HIS A 144 -7.36 -34.88 -5.85
N LEU A 145 -8.48 -34.40 -5.29
CA LEU A 145 -9.10 -34.93 -4.07
C LEU A 145 -10.09 -36.08 -4.33
N GLU A 146 -10.71 -36.15 -5.51
CA GLU A 146 -11.53 -37.30 -5.92
C GLU A 146 -10.75 -38.61 -5.89
N LYS A 147 -9.43 -38.55 -6.12
CA LYS A 147 -8.52 -39.71 -5.99
C LYS A 147 -8.37 -40.23 -4.56
N GLN A 148 -8.83 -39.49 -3.54
CA GLN A 148 -8.69 -39.82 -2.12
C GLN A 148 -10.05 -40.01 -1.41
N ALA A 149 -11.17 -40.04 -2.14
CA ALA A 149 -12.52 -40.29 -1.61
C ALA A 149 -13.01 -39.32 -0.51
N ILE A 150 -12.46 -38.10 -0.43
CA ILE A 150 -12.92 -37.08 0.52
C ILE A 150 -13.95 -36.18 -0.17
N THR A 151 -15.18 -36.15 0.34
CA THR A 151 -16.26 -35.33 -0.22
C THR A 151 -16.14 -33.89 0.25
N SER A 152 -16.14 -32.94 -0.69
CA SER A 152 -15.94 -31.49 -0.45
C SER A 152 -16.89 -30.87 0.59
N ASP A 153 -18.12 -31.39 0.70
CA ASP A 153 -19.13 -30.89 1.64
C ASP A 153 -18.79 -31.14 3.12
N GLN A 154 -18.10 -32.23 3.43
CA GLN A 154 -17.73 -32.56 4.81
C GLN A 154 -16.64 -31.62 5.36
N ILE A 155 -15.82 -31.03 4.48
CA ILE A 155 -14.74 -30.09 4.82
C ILE A 155 -15.27 -28.67 5.05
N LEU A 156 -16.42 -28.28 4.48
CA LEU A 156 -16.93 -26.91 4.64
C LEU A 156 -17.95 -26.78 5.77
N GLN A 157 -18.63 -27.86 6.16
CA GLN A 157 -19.78 -27.80 7.07
C GLN A 157 -19.48 -28.14 8.55
N ALA A 158 -18.27 -28.63 8.90
CA ALA A 158 -17.98 -28.95 10.30
C ALA A 158 -17.71 -27.67 11.15
N PRO A 159 -18.31 -27.52 12.35
CA PRO A 159 -18.15 -26.32 13.20
C PRO A 159 -16.69 -25.98 13.57
N GLY A 160 -15.83 -26.99 13.71
CA GLY A 160 -14.39 -26.81 13.97
C GLY A 160 -13.61 -26.22 12.78
N ASN A 161 -14.19 -26.22 11.58
CA ASN A 161 -13.54 -25.69 10.39
C ASN A 161 -13.60 -24.17 10.38
N PHE A 162 -14.61 -23.52 10.95
CA PHE A 162 -14.66 -22.06 10.98
C PHE A 162 -13.42 -21.43 11.62
N TYR A 163 -13.06 -21.87 12.84
CA TYR A 163 -11.90 -21.35 13.56
C TYR A 163 -10.59 -21.72 12.89
N THR A 164 -10.46 -22.95 12.38
CA THR A 164 -9.26 -23.41 11.66
C THR A 164 -9.06 -22.61 10.37
N LEU A 165 -10.11 -22.41 9.58
CA LEU A 165 -10.08 -21.63 8.35
C LEU A 165 -9.79 -20.14 8.64
N ALA A 166 -10.21 -19.64 9.80
CA ALA A 166 -9.97 -18.25 10.19
C ALA A 166 -8.50 -18.06 10.53
N LEU A 167 -7.95 -19.00 11.29
CA LEU A 167 -6.55 -19.07 11.62
C LEU A 167 -5.68 -19.13 10.35
N VAL A 168 -6.04 -20.01 9.40
CA VAL A 168 -5.33 -20.14 8.12
C VAL A 168 -5.38 -18.83 7.33
N ALA A 169 -6.55 -18.21 7.20
CA ALA A 169 -6.68 -16.94 6.48
C ALA A 169 -5.84 -15.82 7.11
N ILE A 170 -5.85 -15.73 8.43
CA ILE A 170 -5.04 -14.78 9.20
C ILE A 170 -3.54 -15.06 8.97
N PHE A 171 -3.10 -16.32 9.05
CA PHE A 171 -1.70 -16.68 8.81
C PHE A 171 -1.24 -16.35 7.39
N VAL A 172 -2.06 -16.61 6.39
CA VAL A 172 -1.77 -16.28 4.99
C VAL A 172 -1.65 -14.76 4.81
N GLY A 173 -2.58 -13.98 5.35
CA GLY A 173 -2.52 -12.53 5.30
C GLY A 173 -1.30 -11.97 6.01
N MET A 174 -0.97 -12.52 7.18
CA MET A 174 0.24 -12.18 7.90
C MET A 174 1.47 -12.52 7.05
N PHE A 175 1.59 -13.74 6.52
CA PHE A 175 2.72 -14.24 5.72
C PHE A 175 3.06 -13.38 4.50
N SER A 176 2.05 -12.76 3.86
CA SER A 176 2.24 -11.87 2.72
C SER A 176 3.30 -10.78 2.93
N SER A 177 3.28 -10.12 4.09
CA SER A 177 4.25 -9.07 4.44
C SER A 177 5.69 -9.60 4.47
N ASN A 178 5.89 -10.84 4.94
CA ASN A 178 7.21 -11.45 5.01
C ASN A 178 7.76 -11.77 3.62
N LEU A 179 6.91 -12.27 2.71
CA LEU A 179 7.30 -12.54 1.33
C LEU A 179 7.74 -11.25 0.62
N TYR A 180 7.00 -10.16 0.79
CA TYR A 180 7.36 -8.88 0.18
C TYR A 180 8.69 -8.34 0.71
N ILE A 181 8.87 -8.31 2.05
CA ILE A 181 10.12 -7.84 2.66
C ILE A 181 11.29 -8.69 2.15
N PHE A 182 11.11 -10.01 2.10
CA PHE A 182 12.13 -10.93 1.60
C PHE A 182 12.48 -10.66 0.13
N ILE A 183 11.49 -10.45 -0.74
CA ILE A 183 11.72 -10.14 -2.15
C ILE A 183 12.46 -8.81 -2.30
N ASN A 184 12.03 -7.75 -1.59
CA ASN A 184 12.70 -6.46 -1.64
C ASN A 184 14.16 -6.57 -1.19
N GLN A 185 14.41 -7.25 -0.07
CA GLN A 185 15.78 -7.48 0.42
C GLN A 185 16.63 -8.27 -0.59
N LYS A 186 16.06 -9.28 -1.25
CA LYS A 186 16.77 -10.04 -2.29
C LYS A 186 17.07 -9.20 -3.53
N VAL A 187 16.12 -8.39 -4.00
CA VAL A 187 16.32 -7.51 -5.15
C VAL A 187 17.38 -6.45 -4.86
N GLU A 188 17.37 -5.87 -3.66
CA GLU A 188 18.38 -4.90 -3.21
C GLU A 188 19.78 -5.53 -3.16
N GLN A 189 19.92 -6.72 -2.58
CA GLN A 189 21.18 -7.47 -2.57
C GLN A 189 21.72 -7.78 -3.96
N LEU A 190 20.85 -8.16 -4.89
CA LEU A 190 21.23 -8.45 -6.28
C LEU A 190 21.66 -7.18 -7.03
N THR A 191 21.02 -6.05 -6.74
CA THR A 191 21.33 -4.75 -7.35
C THR A 191 22.69 -4.24 -6.86
N VAL A 192 22.94 -4.34 -5.55
CA VAL A 192 24.24 -3.98 -4.95
C VAL A 192 25.36 -4.85 -5.50
N ARG A 193 25.15 -6.18 -5.57
CA ARG A 193 26.14 -7.12 -6.16
C ARG A 193 26.47 -6.79 -7.61
N ARG A 194 25.44 -6.55 -8.44
CA ARG A 194 25.63 -6.21 -9.86
C ARG A 194 26.39 -4.90 -10.05
N ASN A 195 26.12 -3.89 -9.22
CA ASN A 195 26.86 -2.61 -9.27
C ASN A 195 28.31 -2.76 -8.79
N SER A 196 28.58 -3.60 -7.79
CA SER A 196 29.96 -3.86 -7.33
C SER A 196 30.78 -4.68 -8.33
N GLU A 197 30.18 -5.62 -9.07
CA GLU A 197 30.85 -6.41 -10.11
C GLU A 197 31.09 -5.58 -11.39
N GLY A 198 30.18 -4.65 -11.73
CA GLY A 198 30.37 -3.74 -12.86
C GLY A 198 31.46 -2.69 -12.67
N ALA A 199 31.76 -2.29 -11.43
CA ALA A 199 32.81 -1.32 -11.10
C ALA A 199 34.23 -1.93 -11.02
N GLY A 200 34.35 -3.26 -10.97
CA GLY A 200 35.63 -3.98 -10.88
C GLY A 200 36.22 -4.44 -12.23
N GLY A 201 35.49 -4.27 -13.34
CA GLY A 201 35.85 -4.79 -14.67
C GLY A 201 36.54 -3.82 -15.62
N SER A 202 36.99 -2.66 -15.15
CA SER A 202 37.79 -1.70 -15.95
C SER A 202 39.15 -1.48 -15.32
N ARG A 203 40.00 -2.51 -15.36
CA ARG A 203 41.46 -2.39 -15.24
C ARG A 203 42.12 -3.39 -16.15
#